data_AF-A0A9P1EN33-F1
#
_entry.id   AF-A0A9P1EN33-F1
#
_cell.length_a   1.000
_cell.length_b   1.000
_cell.length_c   1.000
_cell.angle_alpha   90.00
_cell.angle_beta   90.00
_cell.angle_gamma   90.00
#
_symmetry.space_group_name_H-M   'P 1'
#
loop_
_entity.id
_entity.type
_entity.pdbx_description
1 polymer ?
#
loop_
_entity_poly.entity_id
_entity_poly.type
_entity_poly.pdbx_seq_one_letter_code
_entity_poly.pdbx_strand_id
1 'polypeptide(L)'
;MLRWMCGHTRKDRLRNEVIRQKVGVAPIEDKMQESRLRWFGHVHRRPSDAPVRRLEGWGEESEKRGRGRPKQTWIRVIRTDMRLLGLDESMALERAKWRAHIYVDD
;
A
#
# COMPACT_ATOMS: atom_id res chain seq x y z
N MET A 1 -12.61 13.47 12.80
CA MET A 1 -12.78 12.80 14.11
C MET A 1 -11.58 13.03 15.03
N LEU A 2 -10.36 12.59 14.70
CA LEU A 2 -9.15 12.72 15.55
C LEU A 2 -8.94 14.13 16.14
N ARG A 3 -9.05 15.16 15.31
CA ARG A 3 -8.93 16.56 15.73
C ARG A 3 -9.97 16.93 16.80
N TRP A 4 -11.22 16.52 16.60
CA TRP A 4 -12.32 16.83 17.50
C TRP A 4 -12.19 16.08 18.84
N MET A 5 -11.77 14.82 18.81
CA MET A 5 -11.47 14.03 20.02
C MET A 5 -10.37 14.69 20.88
N CYS A 6 -9.41 15.36 20.24
CA CYS A 6 -8.36 16.12 20.93
C CYS A 6 -8.78 17.54 21.35
N GLY A 7 -10.04 17.92 21.16
CA GLY A 7 -10.55 19.27 21.47
C GLY A 7 -10.02 20.37 20.53
N HIS A 8 -9.40 20.00 19.40
CA HIS A 8 -8.82 20.97 18.48
C HIS A 8 -9.83 21.42 17.42
N THR A 9 -9.66 22.65 16.94
CA THR A 9 -10.46 23.22 15.86
C THR A 9 -9.59 23.54 14.65
N ARG A 10 -10.19 24.02 13.55
CA ARG A 10 -9.42 24.53 12.41
C ARG A 10 -8.70 25.85 12.73
N LYS A 11 -9.17 26.62 13.73
CA LYS A 11 -8.56 27.90 14.12
C LYS A 11 -7.18 27.72 14.75
N ASP A 12 -6.93 26.56 15.36
CA ASP A 12 -5.66 26.24 16.00
C ASP A 12 -4.51 26.07 15.00
N ARG A 13 -4.82 25.96 13.69
CA ARG A 13 -3.86 25.82 12.58
C ARG A 13 -2.81 24.70 12.78
N LEU A 14 -3.09 23.74 13.66
CA LEU A 14 -2.25 22.56 13.87
C LEU A 14 -2.25 21.67 12.63
N ARG A 15 -1.06 21.21 12.23
CA ARG A 15 -0.92 20.26 11.13
C ARG A 15 -1.44 18.87 11.53
N ASN A 16 -1.83 18.07 10.55
CA ASN A 16 -2.42 16.75 10.80
C ASN A 16 -1.39 15.76 11.35
N GLU A 17 -0.10 15.94 11.03
CA GLU A 17 1.00 15.13 11.55
C GLU A 17 1.08 15.24 13.07
N VAL A 18 0.91 16.45 13.61
CA VAL A 18 0.95 16.71 15.06
C VAL A 18 -0.21 16.01 15.77
N ILE A 19 -1.40 16.04 15.18
CA ILE A 19 -2.59 15.39 15.76
C ILE A 19 -2.43 13.88 15.72
N ARG A 20 -1.95 13.32 14.61
CA ARG A 20 -1.68 11.89 14.47
C ARG A 20 -0.64 11.40 15.47
N GLN A 21 0.47 12.13 15.61
CA GLN A 21 1.51 11.82 16.58
C GLN A 21 0.98 11.84 18.02
N LYS A 22 0.08 12.78 18.35
CA LYS A 22 -0.53 12.86 19.68
C LYS A 22 -1.45 11.68 19.99
N VAL A 23 -2.17 11.17 19.00
CA VAL A 23 -3.12 10.05 19.19
C VAL A 23 -2.43 8.68 19.03
N GLY A 24 -1.27 8.62 18.37
CA GLY A 24 -0.68 7.34 17.94
C GLY A 24 -1.53 6.73 16.84
N VAL A 25 -1.67 7.46 15.73
CA VAL A 25 -2.34 6.95 14.52
C VAL A 25 -1.46 7.20 13.31
N ALA A 26 -1.14 6.12 12.60
CA ALA A 26 -0.37 6.19 11.36
C ALA A 26 -1.05 7.04 10.27
N PRO A 27 -0.28 7.58 9.32
CA PRO A 27 -0.83 8.10 8.08
C PRO A 27 -1.67 7.03 7.36
N ILE A 28 -2.83 7.45 6.84
CA ILE A 28 -3.72 6.56 6.09
C ILE A 28 -3.03 5.99 4.84
N GLU A 29 -2.12 6.76 4.23
CA GLU A 29 -1.37 6.34 3.05
C GLU A 29 -0.50 5.11 3.34
N ASP A 30 0.12 5.06 4.52
CA ASP A 30 0.97 3.95 4.96
C ASP A 30 0.12 2.69 5.23
N LYS A 31 -1.04 2.84 5.89
CA LYS A 31 -1.98 1.72 6.10
C LYS A 31 -2.58 1.21 4.80
N MET A 32 -2.81 2.11 3.84
CA MET A 32 -3.23 1.72 2.49
C MET A 32 -2.11 0.97 1.76
N GLN A 33 -0.86 1.40 1.88
CA GLN A 33 0.30 0.71 1.33
C GLN A 33 0.45 -0.69 1.93
N GLU A 34 0.40 -0.82 3.26
CA GLU A 34 0.40 -2.12 3.94
C GLU A 34 -0.72 -3.03 3.39
N SER A 35 -1.94 -2.51 3.29
CA SER A 35 -3.10 -3.28 2.81
C SER A 35 -2.92 -3.77 1.38
N ARG A 36 -2.39 -2.93 0.48
CA ARG A 36 -2.09 -3.30 -0.91
C ARG A 36 -1.03 -4.40 -0.97
N LEU A 37 0.06 -4.27 -0.23
CA LEU A 37 1.14 -5.26 -0.19
C LEU A 37 0.71 -6.56 0.52
N ARG A 38 -0.18 -6.48 1.51
CA ARG A 38 -0.79 -7.64 2.17
C ARG A 38 -1.62 -8.44 1.17
N TRP A 39 -2.41 -7.77 0.33
CA TRP A 39 -3.16 -8.41 -0.75
C TRP A 39 -2.23 -9.01 -1.79
N PHE A 40 -1.22 -8.27 -2.26
CA PHE A 40 -0.22 -8.79 -3.20
C PHE A 40 0.42 -10.08 -2.67
N GLY A 41 0.95 -10.07 -1.44
CA GLY A 41 1.56 -11.26 -0.87
C GLY A 41 0.58 -12.41 -0.64
N HIS A 42 -0.72 -12.14 -0.44
CA HIS A 42 -1.74 -13.18 -0.43
C HIS A 42 -1.87 -13.83 -1.81
N VAL A 43 -2.03 -13.02 -2.86
CA VAL A 43 -2.18 -13.50 -4.25
C VAL A 43 -0.92 -14.23 -4.71
N HIS A 44 0.26 -13.67 -4.44
CA HIS A 44 1.54 -14.19 -4.92
C HIS A 44 1.88 -15.59 -4.37
N ARG A 45 1.36 -15.92 -3.17
CA ARG A 45 1.53 -17.24 -2.55
C ARG A 45 0.52 -18.29 -3.03
N ARG A 46 -0.49 -17.92 -3.83
CA ARG A 46 -1.43 -18.88 -4.40
C ARG A 46 -0.76 -19.65 -5.53
N PRO A 47 -1.18 -20.91 -5.78
CA PRO A 47 -0.69 -21.66 -6.92
C PRO A 47 -1.07 -20.96 -8.23
N SER A 48 -0.26 -21.15 -9.27
CA SER A 48 -0.37 -20.42 -10.55
C SER A 48 -1.67 -20.65 -11.30
N ASP A 49 -2.35 -21.76 -11.04
CA ASP A 49 -3.65 -22.13 -11.59
C ASP A 49 -4.81 -21.39 -10.90
N ALA A 50 -4.59 -20.83 -9.70
CA ALA A 50 -5.62 -20.11 -8.97
C ALA A 50 -6.13 -18.91 -9.80
N PRO A 51 -7.46 -18.70 -9.93
CA PRO A 51 -8.02 -17.66 -10.77
C PRO A 51 -7.43 -16.26 -10.53
N VAL A 52 -7.25 -15.89 -9.27
CA VAL A 52 -6.71 -14.57 -8.87
C VAL A 52 -5.24 -14.41 -9.24
N ARG A 53 -4.44 -15.49 -9.18
CA ARG A 53 -3.02 -15.49 -9.56
C ARG A 53 -2.83 -15.41 -11.06
N ARG A 54 -3.72 -16.04 -11.84
CA ARG A 54 -3.72 -15.91 -13.32
C ARG A 54 -3.98 -14.47 -13.76
N LEU A 55 -4.95 -13.79 -13.13
CA LEU A 55 -5.30 -12.41 -13.46
C LEU A 55 -4.20 -11.39 -13.14
N GLU A 56 -3.30 -11.70 -12.21
CA GLU A 56 -2.16 -10.84 -11.88
C GLU A 56 -1.26 -10.58 -13.10
N GLY A 57 -1.02 -11.61 -13.92
CA GLY A 57 -0.22 -11.52 -15.14
C GLY A 57 -0.94 -10.90 -16.34
N TRP A 58 -2.27 -10.77 -16.30
CA TRP A 58 -3.06 -10.27 -17.44
C TRP A 58 -2.99 -8.75 -17.61
N GLY A 59 -2.59 -8.02 -16.57
CA GLY A 59 -2.51 -6.55 -16.59
C GLY A 59 -1.25 -5.98 -17.27
N GLU A 60 -0.32 -6.82 -17.72
CA GLU A 60 0.88 -6.40 -18.44
C GLU A 60 0.67 -6.30 -19.95
N GLU A 61 -0.52 -6.66 -20.46
CA GLU A 61 -0.81 -6.55 -21.89
C GLU A 61 -0.74 -5.08 -22.31
N SER A 62 0.36 -4.79 -23.01
CA SER A 62 0.84 -3.48 -23.38
C SER A 62 -0.11 -2.81 -24.38
N GLU A 63 -1.17 -2.18 -23.85
CA GLU A 63 -1.88 -1.13 -24.59
C GLU A 63 -0.86 -0.07 -25.03
N LYS A 64 -0.90 0.31 -26.32
CA LYS A 64 -0.09 1.40 -26.85
C LYS A 64 -0.32 2.64 -26.00
N ARG A 65 0.76 3.16 -25.40
CA ARG A 65 0.69 4.31 -24.49
C ARG A 65 0.11 5.52 -25.22
N GLY A 66 -1.03 6.02 -24.72
CA GLY A 66 -1.62 7.28 -25.17
C GLY A 66 -0.78 8.52 -24.79
N ARG A 67 -1.11 9.67 -25.39
CA ARG A 67 -0.53 10.97 -25.00
C ARG A 67 -0.95 11.36 -23.57
N GLY A 68 -0.04 11.96 -22.80
CA GLY A 68 -0.30 12.47 -21.45
C GLY A 68 0.27 11.64 -20.29
N ARG A 69 -0.24 11.88 -19.07
CA ARG A 69 0.18 11.17 -17.86
C ARG A 69 -0.22 9.70 -17.97
N PRO A 70 0.72 8.75 -17.81
CA PRO A 70 0.37 7.34 -17.88
C PRO A 70 -0.58 6.96 -16.74
N LYS A 71 -1.57 6.11 -17.07
CA LYS A 71 -2.56 5.58 -16.12
C LYS A 71 -1.85 5.01 -14.89
N GLN A 72 -2.43 5.24 -13.70
CA GLN A 72 -2.03 4.50 -12.51
C GLN A 72 -2.72 3.15 -12.54
N THR A 73 -1.96 2.10 -12.84
CA THR A 73 -2.42 0.72 -12.77
C THR A 73 -2.08 0.12 -11.42
N TRP A 74 -2.84 -0.89 -11.01
CA TRP A 74 -2.59 -1.65 -9.78
C TRP A 74 -1.13 -2.12 -9.66
N ILE A 75 -0.62 -2.79 -10.70
CA ILE A 75 0.75 -3.32 -10.70
C ILE A 75 1.81 -2.21 -10.54
N ARG A 76 1.56 -1.04 -11.11
CA ARG A 76 2.48 0.11 -11.00
C ARG A 76 2.49 0.66 -9.58
N VAL A 77 1.34 0.71 -8.91
CA VAL A 77 1.24 1.12 -7.51
C VAL A 77 2.00 0.13 -6.63
N ILE A 78 1.77 -1.18 -6.81
CA ILE A 78 2.48 -2.23 -6.05
C ILE A 78 4.00 -2.16 -6.23
N ARG A 79 4.48 -2.03 -7.48
CA ARG A 79 5.93 -1.88 -7.75
C ARG A 79 6.51 -0.61 -7.11
N THR A 80 5.72 0.46 -7.02
CA THR A 80 6.15 1.69 -6.36
C THR A 80 6.23 1.47 -4.85
N ASP A 81 5.22 0.84 -4.25
CA ASP A 81 5.19 0.51 -2.83
C ASP A 81 6.36 -0.40 -2.43
N MET A 82 6.61 -1.46 -3.20
CA MET A 82 7.76 -2.35 -2.98
C MET A 82 9.08 -1.60 -3.05
N ARG A 83 9.24 -0.71 -4.04
CA ARG A 83 10.47 0.10 -4.18
C ARG A 83 10.68 1.02 -2.98
N LEU A 84 9.61 1.63 -2.46
CA LEU A 84 9.70 2.50 -1.29
C LEU A 84 10.16 1.74 -0.04
N LEU A 85 9.79 0.47 0.08
CA LEU A 85 10.16 -0.40 1.20
C LEU A 85 11.39 -1.29 0.93
N GLY A 86 12.02 -1.18 -0.23
CA GLY A 86 13.16 -2.03 -0.62
C GLY A 86 12.82 -3.52 -0.72
N LEU A 87 11.57 -3.84 -1.07
CA LEU A 87 11.06 -5.20 -1.16
C LEU A 87 11.27 -5.82 -2.55
N ASP A 88 11.59 -7.11 -2.55
CA ASP A 88 11.56 -7.95 -3.74
C ASP A 88 10.32 -8.86 -3.74
N GLU A 89 9.80 -9.18 -4.93
CA GLU A 89 8.60 -10.02 -5.06
C GLU A 89 8.81 -11.42 -4.48
N SER A 90 10.02 -11.99 -4.56
CA SER A 90 10.35 -13.31 -4.00
C SER A 90 10.18 -13.37 -2.48
N MET A 91 10.31 -12.23 -1.78
CA MET A 91 10.12 -12.13 -0.34
C MET A 91 8.67 -12.43 0.08
N ALA A 92 7.71 -12.32 -0.84
CA ALA A 92 6.30 -12.60 -0.56
C ALA A 92 6.05 -14.06 -0.18
N LEU A 93 6.92 -14.99 -0.61
CA LEU A 93 6.82 -16.42 -0.31
C LEU A 93 6.97 -16.69 1.19
N GLU A 94 7.90 -16.00 1.85
CA GLU A 94 8.13 -16.13 3.29
C GLU A 94 7.15 -15.26 4.08
N ARG A 95 6.04 -15.85 4.54
CA ARG A 95 4.95 -15.09 5.18
C ARG A 95 5.37 -14.26 6.39
N ALA A 96 6.22 -14.80 7.26
CA ALA A 96 6.68 -14.10 8.45
C ALA A 96 7.53 -12.87 8.08
N LYS A 97 8.52 -13.06 7.20
CA LYS A 97 9.37 -11.97 6.70
C LYS A 97 8.54 -10.92 5.97
N TRP A 98 7.64 -11.33 5.08
CA TRP A 98 6.77 -10.40 4.35
C TRP A 98 5.97 -9.52 5.32
N ARG A 99 5.29 -10.12 6.31
CA ARG A 99 4.51 -9.38 7.31
C ARG A 99 5.37 -8.40 8.10
N ALA A 100 6.58 -8.82 8.51
CA ALA A 100 7.47 -7.96 9.29
C ALA A 100 7.90 -6.70 8.52
N HIS A 101 8.06 -6.77 7.20
CA HIS A 101 8.50 -5.62 6.40
C HIS A 101 7.36 -4.68 5.98
N ILE A 102 6.14 -5.18 5.83
CA ILE A 102 5.00 -4.36 5.35
C ILE A 102 4.16 -3.76 6.49
N TYR A 103 4.35 -4.25 7.71
CA TYR A 103 3.52 -3.87 8.84
C TYR A 103 3.74 -2.41 9.22
N VAL A 104 2.64 -1.67 9.36
CA VAL A 104 2.64 -0.29 9.84
C VAL A 104 1.95 -0.31 11.20
N ASP A 105 2.64 0.13 12.24
CA ASP A 105 2.04 0.30 13.58
C ASP A 105 1.08 1.50 13.57
N ASP A 106 0.10 1.55 14.48
CA ASP A 106 -0.78 2.72 14.63
C ASP A 106 -0.17 3.80 15.52
#